data_AF-A0A8E2JXX7-F1
#
_entry.id   AF-A0A8E2JXX7-F1
#
_cell.length_a   1.000
_cell.length_b   1.000
_cell.length_c   1.000
_cell.angle_alpha   90.00
_cell.angle_beta   90.00
_cell.angle_gamma   90.00
#
_symmetry.space_group_name_H-M   'P 1'
#
loop_
_entity.id
_entity.type
_entity.pdbx_description
1 polymer ?
#
loop_
_entity_poly.entity_id
_entity_poly.type
_entity_poly.pdbx_seq_one_letter_code
_entity_poly.pdbx_strand_id
1 'polypeptide(L)'
;MDFHALYWYAAVIVGAFIGWKVLTYGMRPNNIPPGPPTIPLLGNLHQMPLKDFHFKFREWAQQYGLIVTLKVGGQNLILLNDESVIKDLLEERSNIYSARPDLFIREFGDNMNIAFRKDTQWNTLLGFIKAMILYPEAQAEAQREIDRIVGFDRLPAWEDRESLPYIRGVVEESLRWMPTTLSAAVPHSLLKDDYYNSYLIPKGSSMFINVWTLNNNVKDNPRVFDPARHNPESTAQENYGIDTDSSKRPHFTFGAGRRVCPGFHIAERGLFIAISRLLWAFSFSRKLDNAGNIIPIDRDAVTPGFIVRPVPYPAVIKPRDQGSAKIIRETWKEAQNSLDADGNFTEEFFERVFVSKTKNP
;
A
#
# COMPACT_ATOMS: atom_id res chain seq x y z
N MET A 1 26.55 -41.72 -46.67
CA MET A 1 26.09 -40.48 -46.02
C MET A 1 27.30 -39.80 -45.40
N ASP A 2 27.56 -38.55 -45.76
CA ASP A 2 28.67 -37.78 -45.19
C ASP A 2 28.29 -37.32 -43.79
N PHE A 3 28.74 -38.07 -42.79
CA PHE A 3 28.49 -37.79 -41.37
C PHE A 3 29.03 -36.41 -40.94
N HIS A 4 30.02 -35.88 -41.66
CA HIS A 4 30.59 -34.57 -41.34
C HIS A 4 29.66 -33.43 -41.73
N ALA A 5 29.01 -33.54 -42.90
CA ALA A 5 27.99 -32.58 -43.34
C ALA A 5 26.78 -32.59 -42.39
N LEU A 6 26.32 -33.77 -41.98
CA LEU A 6 25.19 -33.92 -41.03
C LEU A 6 25.48 -33.25 -39.68
N TYR A 7 26.71 -33.35 -39.17
CA TYR A 7 27.15 -32.68 -37.94
C TYR A 7 27.05 -31.15 -38.05
N TRP A 8 27.55 -30.56 -39.15
CA TRP A 8 27.48 -29.11 -39.34
C TRP A 8 26.05 -28.60 -39.53
N TYR A 9 25.19 -29.35 -40.22
CA TYR A 9 23.76 -29.02 -40.29
C TYR A 9 23.09 -29.04 -38.92
N ALA A 10 23.36 -30.06 -38.11
CA ALA A 10 22.85 -30.14 -36.74
C ALA A 10 23.36 -28.98 -35.87
N ALA A 11 24.66 -28.63 -35.97
CA ALA A 11 25.25 -27.52 -35.23
C ALA A 11 24.64 -26.17 -35.61
N VAL A 12 24.38 -25.92 -36.90
CA VAL A 12 23.71 -24.69 -37.37
C VAL A 12 22.27 -24.62 -36.88
N ILE A 13 21.52 -25.72 -36.94
CA ILE A 13 20.13 -25.78 -36.45
C ILE A 13 20.08 -25.51 -34.94
N VAL A 14 20.96 -26.15 -34.17
CA VAL A 14 21.05 -25.93 -32.72
C VAL A 14 21.46 -24.49 -32.41
N GLY A 15 22.46 -23.95 -33.12
CA GLY A 15 22.90 -22.56 -32.98
C GLY A 15 21.80 -21.56 -33.31
N ALA A 16 21.04 -21.79 -34.39
CA ALA A 16 19.89 -20.98 -34.77
C ALA A 16 18.75 -21.07 -33.75
N PHE A 17 18.47 -22.26 -33.22
CA PHE A 17 17.48 -22.47 -32.17
C PHE A 17 17.87 -21.77 -30.87
N ILE A 18 19.12 -21.87 -30.44
CA ILE A 18 19.65 -21.17 -29.26
C ILE A 18 19.58 -19.66 -29.48
N GLY A 19 20.06 -19.18 -30.64
CA GLY A 19 19.99 -17.76 -31.00
C GLY A 19 18.55 -17.23 -30.99
N TRP A 20 17.61 -17.98 -31.58
CA TRP A 20 16.19 -17.64 -31.55
C TRP A 20 15.63 -17.64 -30.11
N LYS A 21 15.98 -18.62 -29.27
CA LYS A 21 15.56 -18.67 -27.86
C LYS A 21 16.11 -17.49 -27.05
N VAL A 22 17.35 -17.10 -27.29
CA VAL A 22 17.97 -15.94 -26.62
C VAL A 22 17.29 -14.64 -27.06
N LEU A 23 17.07 -14.46 -28.38
CA LEU A 23 16.41 -13.27 -28.92
C LEU A 23 14.95 -13.16 -28.48
N THR A 24 14.26 -14.29 -28.29
CA THR A 24 12.86 -14.32 -27.85
C THR A 24 12.67 -14.38 -26.34
N TYR A 25 13.73 -14.55 -25.54
CA TYR A 25 13.64 -14.74 -24.09
C TYR A 25 12.85 -13.63 -23.36
N GLY A 26 13.17 -12.36 -23.69
CA GLY A 26 12.48 -11.19 -23.14
C GLY A 26 11.23 -10.76 -23.92
N MET A 27 10.92 -11.44 -25.03
CA MET A 27 9.78 -11.08 -25.88
C MET A 27 8.47 -11.57 -25.30
N ARG A 28 7.42 -10.77 -25.50
CA ARG A 28 6.06 -11.11 -25.10
C ARG A 28 5.34 -11.90 -26.19
N PRO A 29 4.79 -13.09 -25.88
CA PRO A 29 3.87 -13.78 -26.79
C PRO A 29 2.58 -12.99 -27.02
N ASN A 30 1.95 -13.15 -28.18
CA ASN A 30 0.71 -12.44 -28.53
C ASN A 30 -0.53 -12.96 -27.79
N ASN A 31 -0.47 -14.16 -27.20
CA ASN A 31 -1.59 -14.80 -26.52
C ASN A 31 -1.67 -14.50 -25.01
N ILE A 32 -0.76 -13.67 -24.47
CA ILE A 32 -0.80 -13.23 -23.07
C ILE A 32 -1.28 -11.76 -22.98
N PRO A 33 -1.70 -11.25 -21.81
CA PRO A 33 -2.30 -9.92 -21.71
C PRO A 33 -1.40 -8.80 -22.27
N PRO A 34 -2.01 -7.73 -22.82
CA PRO A 34 -1.31 -6.68 -23.54
C PRO A 34 -0.41 -5.83 -22.63
N GLY A 35 0.38 -4.94 -23.22
CA GLY A 35 1.27 -4.04 -22.49
C GLY A 35 2.43 -3.52 -23.35
N PRO A 36 3.38 -2.78 -22.76
CA PRO A 36 4.39 -2.05 -23.50
C PRO A 36 5.28 -2.94 -24.37
N PRO A 37 5.70 -2.45 -25.56
CA PRO A 37 6.58 -3.19 -26.46
C PRO A 37 7.85 -3.68 -25.76
N THR A 38 8.22 -4.94 -26.02
CA THR A 38 9.39 -5.58 -25.43
C THR A 38 10.57 -5.55 -26.39
N ILE A 39 11.79 -5.38 -25.87
CA ILE A 39 13.01 -5.64 -26.64
C ILE A 39 13.57 -7.04 -26.33
N PRO A 40 14.28 -7.67 -27.28
CA PRO A 40 14.98 -8.94 -27.05
C PRO A 40 15.80 -8.93 -25.76
N LEU A 41 15.88 -10.10 -25.09
CA LEU A 41 16.59 -10.35 -23.82
C LEU A 41 16.09 -9.57 -22.59
N LEU A 42 15.95 -8.24 -22.65
CA LEU A 42 15.60 -7.39 -21.51
C LEU A 42 14.10 -7.30 -21.23
N GLY A 43 13.26 -7.45 -22.27
CA GLY A 43 11.83 -7.20 -22.16
C GLY A 43 11.53 -5.72 -21.94
N ASN A 44 10.80 -5.39 -20.88
CA ASN A 44 10.42 -4.05 -20.44
C ASN A 44 11.36 -3.46 -19.36
N LEU A 45 12.46 -4.12 -18.99
CA LEU A 45 13.37 -3.62 -17.95
C LEU A 45 13.89 -2.19 -18.28
N HIS A 46 14.15 -1.91 -19.55
CA HIS A 46 14.57 -0.59 -20.04
C HIS A 46 13.51 0.52 -19.89
N GLN A 47 12.24 0.16 -19.70
CA GLN A 47 11.12 1.09 -19.51
C GLN A 47 10.69 1.18 -18.05
N MET A 48 11.28 0.37 -17.16
CA MET A 48 10.94 0.39 -15.74
C MET A 48 11.49 1.65 -15.08
N PRO A 49 10.63 2.54 -14.56
CA PRO A 49 11.09 3.74 -13.91
C PRO A 49 11.70 3.42 -12.53
N LEU A 50 12.83 4.07 -12.22
CA LEU A 50 13.50 3.93 -10.91
C LEU A 50 12.80 4.72 -9.79
N LYS A 51 11.97 5.70 -10.16
CA LYS A 51 11.22 6.56 -9.25
C LYS A 51 9.78 6.71 -9.77
N ASP A 52 8.84 6.86 -8.83
CA ASP A 52 7.43 7.17 -9.12
C ASP A 52 6.76 6.18 -10.11
N PHE A 53 7.11 4.89 -10.01
CA PHE A 53 6.63 3.86 -10.93
C PHE A 53 5.10 3.75 -11.02
N HIS A 54 4.40 4.15 -9.95
CA HIS A 54 2.96 4.11 -9.86
C HIS A 54 2.29 5.02 -10.90
N PHE A 55 2.91 6.14 -11.29
CA PHE A 55 2.42 6.97 -12.39
C PHE A 55 2.56 6.26 -13.73
N LYS A 56 3.71 5.61 -13.97
CA LYS A 56 3.92 4.85 -15.21
C LYS A 56 3.01 3.64 -15.31
N PHE A 57 2.78 2.94 -14.19
CA PHE A 57 1.87 1.81 -14.13
C PHE A 57 0.42 2.27 -14.36
N ARG A 58 0.04 3.45 -13.87
CA ARG A 58 -1.26 4.06 -14.18
C ARG A 58 -1.39 4.43 -15.66
N GLU A 59 -0.36 5.02 -16.25
CA GLU A 59 -0.33 5.32 -17.70
C GLU A 59 -0.53 4.04 -18.52
N TRP A 60 0.17 2.96 -18.18
CA TRP A 60 -0.02 1.66 -18.84
C TRP A 60 -1.38 1.05 -18.57
N ALA A 61 -1.94 1.19 -17.37
CA ALA A 61 -3.30 0.76 -17.10
C ALA A 61 -4.32 1.48 -17.98
N GLN A 62 -4.15 2.80 -18.17
CA GLN A 62 -5.00 3.59 -19.07
C GLN A 62 -4.83 3.19 -20.54
N GLN A 63 -3.61 2.83 -20.95
CA GLN A 63 -3.32 2.48 -22.34
C GLN A 63 -3.76 1.05 -22.71
N TYR A 64 -3.55 0.07 -21.84
CA TYR A 64 -3.74 -1.35 -22.16
C TYR A 64 -4.91 -2.00 -21.43
N GLY A 65 -5.52 -1.32 -20.45
CA GLY A 65 -6.76 -1.72 -19.79
C GLY A 65 -6.57 -2.50 -18.48
N LEU A 66 -7.51 -3.42 -18.24
CA LEU A 66 -7.74 -4.06 -16.94
C LEU A 66 -6.53 -4.88 -16.45
N ILE A 67 -5.78 -5.48 -17.38
CA ILE A 67 -4.57 -6.27 -17.10
C ILE A 67 -3.45 -5.82 -18.02
N VAL A 68 -2.26 -5.58 -17.45
CA VAL A 68 -1.05 -5.25 -18.20
C VAL A 68 0.03 -6.29 -17.92
N THR A 69 0.62 -6.89 -18.96
CA THR A 69 1.84 -7.67 -18.80
C THR A 69 3.08 -6.78 -18.93
N LEU A 70 4.10 -7.04 -18.12
CA LEU A 70 5.46 -6.54 -18.27
C LEU A 70 6.40 -7.75 -18.27
N LYS A 71 7.39 -7.73 -19.16
CA LYS A 71 8.46 -8.73 -19.22
C LYS A 71 9.69 -8.18 -18.53
N VAL A 72 10.21 -8.87 -17.52
CA VAL A 72 11.50 -8.52 -16.91
C VAL A 72 12.41 -9.73 -17.03
N GLY A 73 13.31 -9.69 -18.02
CA GLY A 73 13.95 -10.91 -18.51
C GLY A 73 12.89 -11.93 -18.96
N GLY A 74 12.98 -13.17 -18.49
CA GLY A 74 12.02 -14.23 -18.79
C GLY A 74 10.76 -14.21 -17.92
N GLN A 75 10.72 -13.40 -16.85
CA GLN A 75 9.59 -13.37 -15.93
C GLN A 75 8.44 -12.50 -16.45
N ASN A 76 7.20 -12.97 -16.28
CA ASN A 76 5.99 -12.20 -16.53
C ASN A 76 5.55 -11.53 -15.24
N LEU A 77 5.47 -10.19 -15.25
CA LEU A 77 4.81 -9.39 -14.22
C LEU A 77 3.45 -8.96 -14.77
N ILE A 78 2.38 -9.25 -14.07
CA ILE A 78 1.02 -8.94 -14.50
C ILE A 78 0.44 -7.90 -13.53
N LEU A 79 0.18 -6.70 -14.01
CA LEU A 79 -0.49 -5.64 -13.24
C LEU A 79 -2.00 -5.83 -13.32
N LEU A 80 -2.65 -5.87 -12.16
CA LEU A 80 -4.10 -5.90 -12.00
C LEU A 80 -4.61 -4.49 -11.72
N ASN A 81 -5.37 -3.92 -12.65
CA ASN A 81 -5.74 -2.51 -12.63
C ASN A 81 -7.22 -2.24 -12.33
N ASP A 82 -8.02 -3.30 -12.15
CA ASP A 82 -9.46 -3.23 -11.97
C ASP A 82 -9.95 -4.20 -10.88
N GLU A 83 -10.98 -3.78 -10.12
CA GLU A 83 -11.54 -4.55 -9.02
C GLU A 83 -12.20 -5.86 -9.48
N SER A 84 -12.82 -5.89 -10.67
CA SER A 84 -13.46 -7.09 -11.22
C SER A 84 -12.44 -8.18 -11.54
N VAL A 85 -11.25 -7.78 -11.98
CA VAL A 85 -10.13 -8.71 -12.22
C VAL A 85 -9.61 -9.28 -10.91
N ILE A 86 -9.50 -8.44 -9.88
CA ILE A 86 -9.04 -8.89 -8.56
C ILE A 86 -10.02 -9.89 -7.96
N LYS A 87 -11.32 -9.59 -8.06
CA LYS A 87 -12.39 -10.48 -7.63
C LYS A 87 -12.30 -11.86 -8.31
N ASP A 88 -12.25 -11.89 -9.65
CA ASP A 88 -12.16 -13.15 -10.39
C ASP A 88 -10.85 -13.91 -10.07
N LEU A 89 -9.70 -13.26 -10.27
CA LEU A 89 -8.42 -13.97 -10.22
C LEU A 89 -7.93 -14.24 -8.79
N LEU A 90 -7.96 -13.25 -7.90
CA LEU A 90 -7.34 -13.37 -6.58
C LEU A 90 -8.29 -13.89 -5.50
N GLU A 91 -9.61 -13.70 -5.65
CA GLU A 91 -10.61 -14.12 -4.67
C GLU A 91 -11.30 -15.42 -5.10
N GLU A 92 -12.03 -15.40 -6.22
CA GLU A 92 -12.80 -16.56 -6.71
C GLU A 92 -11.89 -17.72 -7.13
N ARG A 93 -10.77 -17.42 -7.81
CA ARG A 93 -9.74 -18.41 -8.20
C ARG A 93 -8.55 -18.46 -7.24
N SER A 94 -8.73 -18.07 -5.99
CA SER A 94 -7.65 -17.94 -5.01
C SER A 94 -6.81 -19.21 -4.79
N ASN A 95 -7.34 -20.40 -5.06
CA ASN A 95 -6.59 -21.66 -5.00
C ASN A 95 -5.48 -21.78 -6.05
N ILE A 96 -5.55 -21.01 -7.15
CA ILE A 96 -4.54 -20.97 -8.21
C ILE A 96 -3.59 -19.79 -8.00
N TYR A 97 -4.11 -18.64 -7.58
CA TYR A 97 -3.39 -17.35 -7.54
C TYR A 97 -2.80 -16.98 -6.18
N SER A 98 -2.69 -17.89 -5.20
CA SER A 98 -2.18 -17.56 -3.86
C SER A 98 -0.70 -17.84 -3.63
N ALA A 99 0.03 -18.35 -4.63
CA ALA A 99 1.44 -18.71 -4.46
C ALA A 99 2.34 -17.49 -4.29
N ARG A 100 3.57 -17.72 -3.80
CA ARG A 100 4.63 -16.70 -3.80
C ARG A 100 5.40 -16.81 -5.11
N PRO A 101 5.63 -15.70 -5.83
CA PRO A 101 6.48 -15.76 -7.00
C PRO A 101 7.93 -16.00 -6.60
N ASP A 102 8.65 -16.74 -7.44
CA ASP A 102 10.09 -16.91 -7.32
C ASP A 102 10.78 -15.72 -8.02
N LEU A 103 10.77 -14.57 -7.35
CA LEU A 103 11.33 -13.34 -7.88
C LEU A 103 12.86 -13.39 -7.79
N PHE A 104 13.54 -13.19 -8.91
CA PHE A 104 15.00 -13.03 -8.97
C PHE A 104 15.50 -11.89 -8.06
N ILE A 105 14.67 -10.87 -7.83
CA ILE A 105 14.96 -9.75 -6.91
C ILE A 105 15.13 -10.23 -5.45
N ARG A 106 14.60 -11.40 -5.09
CA ARG A 106 14.73 -11.97 -3.74
C ARG A 106 16.16 -12.47 -3.46
N GLU A 107 16.91 -12.89 -4.47
CA GLU A 107 18.24 -13.50 -4.30
C GLU A 107 19.37 -12.47 -4.13
N PHE A 108 19.19 -11.22 -4.54
CA PHE A 108 20.18 -10.15 -4.36
C PHE A 108 20.13 -9.48 -2.96
N GLY A 109 19.28 -9.98 -2.06
CA GLY A 109 18.83 -9.25 -0.88
C GLY A 109 19.36 -9.73 0.47
N ASP A 110 20.44 -10.51 0.54
CA ASP A 110 21.03 -10.94 1.81
C ASP A 110 21.45 -9.69 2.62
N ASN A 111 20.68 -9.37 3.66
CA ASN A 111 20.76 -8.17 4.52
C ASN A 111 20.41 -6.79 3.91
N MET A 112 19.84 -6.71 2.70
CA MET A 112 19.27 -5.47 2.14
C MET A 112 17.73 -5.52 2.03
N ASN A 113 17.04 -5.52 3.17
CA ASN A 113 15.57 -5.38 3.26
C ASN A 113 15.06 -3.97 2.90
N ILE A 114 15.53 -3.39 1.79
CA ILE A 114 15.04 -2.10 1.27
C ILE A 114 13.62 -2.25 0.69
N ALA A 115 13.25 -3.46 0.23
CA ALA A 115 11.92 -3.78 -0.29
C ALA A 115 10.82 -3.75 0.78
N PHE A 116 11.16 -3.99 2.05
CA PHE A 116 10.23 -4.02 3.18
C PHE A 116 10.67 -3.01 4.26
N ARG A 117 10.22 -1.76 4.14
CA ARG A 117 10.39 -0.79 5.24
C ARG A 117 9.60 -1.26 6.46
N LYS A 118 10.25 -1.19 7.64
CA LYS A 118 9.76 -1.80 8.88
C LYS A 118 8.43 -1.26 9.41
N ASP A 119 7.98 -0.08 8.98
CA ASP A 119 6.78 0.52 9.55
C ASP A 119 5.87 1.18 8.50
N THR A 120 4.85 0.43 8.06
CA THR A 120 3.81 0.92 7.14
C THR A 120 2.83 1.86 7.84
N GLN A 121 2.56 1.67 9.14
CA GLN A 121 1.63 2.52 9.90
C GLN A 121 2.22 3.92 10.08
N TRP A 122 3.49 4.01 10.48
CA TRP A 122 4.20 5.29 10.58
C TRP A 122 4.21 6.04 9.25
N ASN A 123 4.46 5.34 8.13
CA ASN A 123 4.44 5.95 6.80
C ASN A 123 3.04 6.47 6.43
N THR A 124 1.98 5.76 6.83
CA THR A 124 0.59 6.22 6.67
C THR A 124 0.31 7.45 7.53
N LEU A 125 0.80 7.50 8.77
CA LEU A 125 0.67 8.68 9.65
C LEU A 125 1.37 9.92 9.05
N LEU A 126 2.54 9.73 8.43
CA LEU A 126 3.19 10.80 7.67
C LEU A 126 2.35 11.25 6.46
N GLY A 127 1.66 10.34 5.79
CA GLY A 127 0.72 10.69 4.71
C GLY A 127 -0.50 11.46 5.24
N PHE A 128 -1.05 11.02 6.37
CA PHE A 128 -2.16 11.65 7.07
C PHE A 128 -1.82 13.10 7.49
N ILE A 129 -0.67 13.35 8.14
CA ILE A 129 -0.26 14.70 8.54
C ILE A 129 -0.14 15.61 7.29
N LYS A 130 0.40 15.07 6.19
CA LYS A 130 0.48 15.79 4.91
C LYS A 130 -0.92 16.15 4.41
N ALA A 131 -1.89 15.25 4.51
CA ALA A 131 -3.27 15.53 4.16
C ALA A 131 -3.86 16.65 5.04
N MET A 132 -3.68 16.61 6.37
CA MET A 132 -4.20 17.65 7.27
C MET A 132 -3.63 19.04 6.98
N ILE A 133 -2.39 19.12 6.50
CA ILE A 133 -1.74 20.38 6.08
C ILE A 133 -2.28 20.88 4.74
N LEU A 134 -2.58 19.97 3.81
CA LEU A 134 -3.04 20.30 2.46
C LEU A 134 -4.56 20.57 2.41
N TYR A 135 -5.33 19.97 3.32
CA TYR A 135 -6.79 20.00 3.39
C TYR A 135 -7.25 20.42 4.80
N PRO A 136 -7.03 21.69 5.17
CA PRO A 136 -7.33 22.19 6.53
C PRO A 136 -8.82 22.12 6.88
N GLU A 137 -9.72 22.12 5.89
CA GLU A 137 -11.15 21.92 6.06
C GLU A 137 -11.48 20.52 6.59
N ALA A 138 -10.80 19.48 6.07
CA ALA A 138 -10.99 18.12 6.54
C ALA A 138 -10.48 17.95 7.97
N GLN A 139 -9.34 18.57 8.30
CA GLN A 139 -8.83 18.65 9.67
C GLN A 139 -9.82 19.32 10.61
N ALA A 140 -10.38 20.47 10.21
CA ALA A 140 -11.30 21.23 11.06
C ALA A 140 -12.61 20.47 11.33
N GLU A 141 -13.13 19.74 10.35
CA GLU A 141 -14.32 18.88 10.55
C GLU A 141 -14.01 17.72 11.49
N ALA A 142 -12.87 17.06 11.32
CA ALA A 142 -12.45 15.99 12.21
C ALA A 142 -12.30 16.46 13.66
N GLN A 143 -11.71 17.65 13.86
CA GLN A 143 -11.58 18.28 15.17
C GLN A 143 -12.96 18.62 15.77
N ARG A 144 -13.91 19.14 14.99
CA ARG A 144 -15.29 19.40 15.47
C ARG A 144 -15.99 18.14 15.95
N GLU A 145 -15.86 17.03 15.22
CA GLU A 145 -16.44 15.75 15.63
C GLU A 145 -15.84 15.28 16.97
N ILE A 146 -14.52 15.31 17.08
CA ILE A 146 -13.80 14.93 18.31
C ILE A 146 -14.23 15.81 19.49
N ASP A 147 -14.30 17.13 19.31
CA ASP A 147 -14.66 18.07 20.37
C ASP A 147 -16.08 17.82 20.88
N ARG A 148 -17.00 17.46 19.99
CA ARG A 148 -18.40 17.17 20.33
C ARG A 148 -18.57 15.85 21.10
N ILE A 149 -17.80 14.82 20.74
CA ILE A 149 -18.00 13.45 21.23
C ILE A 149 -17.08 13.12 22.41
N VAL A 150 -15.81 13.51 22.32
CA VAL A 150 -14.78 13.18 23.33
C VAL A 150 -14.59 14.34 24.32
N GLY A 151 -14.69 15.58 23.85
CA GLY A 151 -14.40 16.77 24.65
C GLY A 151 -12.89 17.00 24.86
N PHE A 152 -12.54 17.75 25.90
CA PHE A 152 -11.16 18.23 26.14
C PHE A 152 -10.48 17.65 27.39
N ASP A 153 -11.19 16.83 28.16
CA ASP A 153 -10.72 16.37 29.48
C ASP A 153 -10.00 15.01 29.44
N ARG A 154 -10.06 14.30 28.30
CA ARG A 154 -9.43 12.99 28.12
C ARG A 154 -8.99 12.77 26.68
N LEU A 155 -8.04 11.86 26.50
CA LEU A 155 -7.65 11.38 25.18
C LEU A 155 -8.76 10.53 24.55
N PRO A 156 -8.92 10.58 23.21
CA PRO A 156 -9.70 9.58 22.48
C PRO A 156 -9.22 8.16 22.77
N ALA A 157 -10.17 7.24 22.87
CA ALA A 157 -9.96 5.83 23.17
C ALA A 157 -10.67 4.94 22.14
N TRP A 158 -10.48 3.62 22.25
CA TRP A 158 -11.05 2.67 21.28
C TRP A 158 -12.56 2.64 21.35
N GLU A 159 -13.11 2.82 22.54
CA GLU A 159 -14.53 2.86 22.86
C GLU A 159 -15.26 4.00 22.15
N ASP A 160 -14.54 5.06 21.76
CA ASP A 160 -15.12 6.19 21.02
C ASP A 160 -15.33 5.88 19.53
N ARG A 161 -14.75 4.78 19.00
CA ARG A 161 -14.71 4.51 17.55
C ARG A 161 -16.08 4.51 16.89
N GLU A 162 -17.08 3.88 17.51
CA GLU A 162 -18.43 3.81 16.95
C GLU A 162 -19.08 5.20 16.80
N SER A 163 -18.76 6.12 17.71
CA SER A 163 -19.30 7.47 17.77
C SER A 163 -18.52 8.51 16.94
N LEU A 164 -17.43 8.10 16.29
CA LEU A 164 -16.54 8.96 15.49
C LEU A 164 -16.50 8.56 14.00
N PRO A 165 -17.66 8.60 13.28
CA PRO A 165 -17.73 8.17 11.88
C PRO A 165 -16.84 8.97 10.94
N TYR A 166 -16.69 10.28 11.13
CA TYR A 166 -15.82 11.08 10.29
C TYR A 166 -14.35 10.72 10.50
N ILE A 167 -13.91 10.46 11.74
CA ILE A 167 -12.56 9.95 12.01
C ILE A 167 -12.33 8.58 11.37
N ARG A 168 -13.32 7.66 11.38
CA ARG A 168 -13.20 6.40 10.62
C ARG A 168 -12.99 6.68 9.13
N GLY A 169 -13.74 7.62 8.57
CA GLY A 169 -13.52 8.11 7.20
C GLY A 169 -12.12 8.68 6.97
N VAL A 170 -11.55 9.42 7.92
CA VAL A 170 -10.17 9.96 7.82
C VAL A 170 -9.14 8.83 7.78
N VAL A 171 -9.34 7.74 8.53
CA VAL A 171 -8.46 6.56 8.53
C VAL A 171 -8.47 5.90 7.16
N GLU A 172 -9.64 5.55 6.65
CA GLU A 172 -9.80 4.91 5.33
C GLU A 172 -9.32 5.81 4.20
N GLU A 173 -9.58 7.11 4.28
CA GLU A 173 -9.11 8.08 3.29
C GLU A 173 -7.59 8.24 3.33
N SER A 174 -6.96 8.16 4.49
CA SER A 174 -5.48 8.18 4.61
C SER A 174 -4.84 6.98 3.92
N LEU A 175 -5.44 5.80 4.11
CA LEU A 175 -5.01 4.55 3.48
C LEU A 175 -5.25 4.55 1.97
N ARG A 176 -6.36 5.13 1.51
CA ARG A 176 -6.70 5.25 0.08
C ARG A 176 -5.85 6.30 -0.64
N TRP A 177 -5.77 7.50 -0.09
CA TRP A 177 -5.24 8.71 -0.74
C TRP A 177 -3.73 8.66 -0.94
N MET A 178 -2.99 8.14 0.04
CA MET A 178 -1.54 7.98 -0.04
C MET A 178 -1.12 6.59 0.43
N PRO A 179 -1.39 5.54 -0.37
CA PRO A 179 -1.09 4.19 0.02
C PRO A 179 0.43 4.00 0.10
N THR A 180 0.88 3.37 1.18
CA THR A 180 2.31 3.09 1.40
C THR A 180 2.80 1.88 0.60
N THR A 181 1.88 1.09 0.05
CA THR A 181 2.11 -0.14 -0.74
C THR A 181 1.55 0.01 -2.15
N LEU A 182 2.25 0.77 -2.99
CA LEU A 182 1.74 1.20 -4.31
C LEU A 182 1.39 0.07 -5.29
N SER A 183 1.99 -1.11 -5.14
CA SER A 183 1.68 -2.32 -5.95
C SER A 183 1.34 -3.56 -5.11
N ALA A 184 0.86 -3.35 -3.87
CA ALA A 184 0.85 -4.33 -2.79
C ALA A 184 2.26 -4.83 -2.41
N ALA A 185 2.50 -5.09 -1.12
CA ALA A 185 3.86 -5.37 -0.63
C ALA A 185 4.41 -6.72 -1.11
N VAL A 186 3.53 -7.72 -1.29
CA VAL A 186 3.91 -9.07 -1.71
C VAL A 186 3.04 -9.49 -2.89
N PRO A 187 3.62 -9.67 -4.09
CA PRO A 187 2.87 -10.14 -5.24
C PRO A 187 2.39 -11.58 -5.07
N HIS A 188 1.32 -11.90 -5.78
CA HIS A 188 0.77 -13.23 -5.93
C HIS A 188 1.46 -13.97 -7.08
N SER A 189 1.27 -15.28 -7.19
CA SER A 189 1.71 -16.06 -8.35
C SER A 189 0.77 -17.21 -8.63
N LEU A 190 0.71 -17.64 -9.90
CA LEU A 190 -0.14 -18.75 -10.32
C LEU A 190 0.57 -20.09 -10.19
N LEU A 191 -0.12 -21.09 -9.64
CA LEU A 191 0.35 -22.47 -9.53
C LEU A 191 0.29 -23.27 -10.84
N LYS A 192 -0.57 -22.85 -11.77
CA LYS A 192 -0.76 -23.45 -13.10
C LYS A 192 -1.19 -22.39 -14.11
N ASP A 193 -1.06 -22.72 -15.39
CA ASP A 193 -1.59 -21.89 -16.47
C ASP A 193 -3.10 -21.72 -16.30
N ASP A 194 -3.59 -20.51 -16.58
CA ASP A 194 -5.02 -20.17 -16.56
C ASP A 194 -5.35 -19.17 -17.66
N TYR A 195 -6.64 -18.98 -17.95
CA TYR A 195 -7.13 -18.03 -18.95
C TYR A 195 -8.03 -16.96 -18.34
N TYR A 196 -7.81 -15.72 -18.76
CA TYR A 196 -8.67 -14.57 -18.45
C TYR A 196 -9.01 -13.84 -19.75
N ASN A 197 -10.30 -13.72 -20.09
CA ASN A 197 -10.80 -13.07 -21.30
C ASN A 197 -9.97 -13.40 -22.56
N SER A 198 -9.82 -14.69 -22.85
CA SER A 198 -9.03 -15.28 -23.97
C SER A 198 -7.50 -15.18 -23.87
N TYR A 199 -6.96 -14.41 -22.92
CA TYR A 199 -5.52 -14.35 -22.68
C TYR A 199 -5.05 -15.49 -21.78
N LEU A 200 -3.95 -16.13 -22.16
CA LEU A 200 -3.21 -17.05 -21.31
C LEU A 200 -2.43 -16.27 -20.25
N ILE A 201 -2.59 -16.64 -18.99
CA ILE A 201 -1.73 -16.22 -17.88
C ILE A 201 -0.85 -17.41 -17.51
N PRO A 202 0.45 -17.40 -17.87
CA PRO A 202 1.31 -18.55 -17.63
C PRO A 202 1.57 -18.80 -16.14
N LYS A 203 1.74 -20.07 -15.77
CA LYS A 203 2.21 -20.52 -14.46
C LYS A 203 3.47 -19.75 -14.05
N GLY A 204 3.55 -19.40 -12.77
CA GLY A 204 4.70 -18.68 -12.20
C GLY A 204 4.72 -17.18 -12.53
N SER A 205 3.80 -16.67 -13.35
CA SER A 205 3.64 -15.23 -13.54
C SER A 205 3.37 -14.56 -12.18
N SER A 206 3.97 -13.40 -11.96
CA SER A 206 3.84 -12.63 -10.73
C SER A 206 2.73 -11.60 -10.89
N MET A 207 1.71 -11.67 -10.04
CA MET A 207 0.55 -10.78 -10.08
C MET A 207 0.74 -9.64 -9.09
N PHE A 208 0.75 -8.42 -9.60
CA PHE A 208 0.88 -7.19 -8.84
C PHE A 208 -0.46 -6.46 -8.84
N ILE A 209 -0.97 -6.14 -7.66
CA ILE A 209 -2.18 -5.33 -7.53
C ILE A 209 -1.74 -3.87 -7.73
N ASN A 210 -2.23 -3.18 -8.75
CA ASN A 210 -1.86 -1.79 -9.02
C ASN A 210 -2.63 -0.84 -8.09
N VAL A 211 -2.29 -0.89 -6.79
CA VAL A 211 -3.01 -0.21 -5.69
C VAL A 211 -3.17 1.27 -5.95
N TRP A 212 -2.12 1.97 -6.40
CA TRP A 212 -2.24 3.40 -6.72
C TRP A 212 -3.30 3.66 -7.80
N THR A 213 -3.33 2.84 -8.85
CA THR A 213 -4.32 3.01 -9.92
C THR A 213 -5.73 2.75 -9.40
N LEU A 214 -5.94 1.62 -8.70
CA LEU A 214 -7.23 1.23 -8.13
C LEU A 214 -7.77 2.29 -7.16
N ASN A 215 -6.95 2.72 -6.20
CA ASN A 215 -7.34 3.74 -5.23
C ASN A 215 -7.65 5.10 -5.87
N ASN A 216 -7.21 5.33 -7.11
CA ASN A 216 -7.46 6.55 -7.87
C ASN A 216 -8.48 6.40 -9.00
N ASN A 217 -9.18 5.27 -9.09
CA ASN A 217 -10.31 5.05 -10.00
C ASN A 217 -11.66 5.47 -9.38
N VAL A 218 -11.65 6.05 -8.17
CA VAL A 218 -12.85 6.59 -7.51
C VAL A 218 -13.43 7.77 -8.30
N LYS A 219 -14.76 7.84 -8.35
CA LYS A 219 -15.50 8.96 -8.97
C LYS A 219 -15.23 10.26 -8.21
N ASP A 220 -15.19 11.36 -8.95
CA ASP A 220 -15.05 12.74 -8.47
C ASP A 220 -13.75 13.03 -7.69
N ASN A 221 -12.78 13.59 -8.42
CA ASN A 221 -11.52 14.14 -7.89
C ASN A 221 -10.78 13.22 -6.91
N PRO A 222 -10.29 12.05 -7.34
CA PRO A 222 -9.68 11.03 -6.48
C PRO A 222 -8.44 11.50 -5.70
N ARG A 223 -7.83 12.63 -6.10
CA ARG A 223 -6.67 13.23 -5.44
C ARG A 223 -7.00 14.29 -4.41
N VAL A 224 -8.26 14.72 -4.29
CA VAL A 224 -8.73 15.50 -3.14
C VAL A 224 -8.87 14.53 -1.96
N PHE A 225 -8.37 14.92 -0.79
CA PHE A 225 -8.55 14.16 0.43
C PHE A 225 -9.93 14.50 0.99
N ASP A 226 -10.86 13.55 0.90
CA ASP A 226 -12.23 13.75 1.32
C ASP A 226 -12.69 12.55 2.16
N PRO A 227 -12.66 12.67 3.49
CA PRO A 227 -13.16 11.63 4.39
C PRO A 227 -14.65 11.32 4.22
N ALA A 228 -15.46 12.29 3.79
CA ALA A 228 -16.91 12.16 3.68
C ALA A 228 -17.34 11.24 2.53
N ARG A 229 -16.42 10.87 1.62
CA ARG A 229 -16.69 9.86 0.58
C ARG A 229 -16.90 8.46 1.15
N HIS A 230 -16.43 8.20 2.38
CA HIS A 230 -16.58 6.91 3.03
C HIS A 230 -17.89 6.87 3.78
N ASN A 231 -18.71 5.86 3.49
CA ASN A 231 -20.01 5.70 4.13
C ASN A 231 -19.86 5.34 5.63
N PRO A 232 -20.54 6.04 6.55
CA PRO A 232 -20.44 5.78 7.99
C PRO A 232 -20.83 4.36 8.43
N GLU A 233 -21.81 3.74 7.76
CA GLU A 233 -22.26 2.37 8.04
C GLU A 233 -21.23 1.35 7.54
N SER A 234 -20.63 1.59 6.37
CA SER A 234 -19.57 0.73 5.83
C SER A 234 -18.31 0.78 6.70
N THR A 235 -17.85 1.98 7.07
CA THR A 235 -16.65 2.14 7.92
C THR A 235 -16.82 1.60 9.34
N ALA A 236 -18.05 1.43 9.81
CA ALA A 236 -18.32 0.79 11.09
C ALA A 236 -17.94 -0.70 11.07
N GLN A 237 -18.01 -1.36 9.91
CA GLN A 237 -17.69 -2.78 9.77
C GLN A 237 -16.20 -3.04 9.99
N GLU A 238 -15.87 -4.05 10.80
CA GLU A 238 -14.48 -4.37 11.13
C GLU A 238 -13.65 -4.86 9.94
N ASN A 239 -14.28 -5.27 8.83
CA ASN A 239 -13.60 -5.82 7.64
C ASN A 239 -13.66 -4.90 6.42
N TYR A 240 -14.11 -3.64 6.54
CA TYR A 240 -14.39 -2.78 5.39
C TYR A 240 -13.21 -2.68 4.40
N GLY A 241 -12.00 -2.40 4.89
CA GLY A 241 -10.77 -2.32 4.08
C GLY A 241 -10.25 -3.65 3.52
N ILE A 242 -10.83 -4.80 3.92
CA ILE A 242 -10.42 -6.15 3.51
C ILE A 242 -11.61 -7.07 3.16
N ASP A 243 -12.76 -6.51 2.76
CA ASP A 243 -13.95 -7.30 2.43
C ASP A 243 -13.61 -8.44 1.45
N THR A 244 -14.26 -9.59 1.60
CA THR A 244 -14.06 -10.72 0.69
C THR A 244 -14.60 -10.48 -0.71
N ASP A 245 -15.45 -9.47 -0.89
CA ASP A 245 -15.92 -8.98 -2.18
C ASP A 245 -15.17 -7.70 -2.53
N SER A 246 -14.21 -7.81 -3.46
CA SER A 246 -13.39 -6.67 -3.91
C SER A 246 -14.20 -5.45 -4.36
N SER A 247 -15.43 -5.61 -4.86
CA SER A 247 -16.28 -4.50 -5.32
C SER A 247 -16.83 -3.62 -4.19
N LYS A 248 -16.75 -4.08 -2.93
CA LYS A 248 -17.23 -3.34 -1.75
C LYS A 248 -16.12 -2.57 -1.04
N ARG A 249 -14.86 -2.74 -1.48
CA ARG A 249 -13.70 -2.23 -0.76
C ARG A 249 -13.48 -0.74 -1.00
N PRO A 250 -13.08 0.04 0.03
CA PRO A 250 -12.72 1.45 -0.12
C PRO A 250 -11.38 1.66 -0.84
N HIS A 251 -10.48 0.68 -0.77
CA HIS A 251 -9.13 0.73 -1.29
C HIS A 251 -8.49 -0.67 -1.33
N PHE A 252 -7.34 -0.79 -2.01
CA PHE A 252 -6.58 -2.05 -2.11
C PHE A 252 -5.23 -2.02 -1.37
N THR A 253 -5.04 -1.08 -0.44
CA THR A 253 -3.77 -0.87 0.30
C THR A 253 -3.29 -2.12 1.04
N PHE A 254 -4.22 -2.95 1.51
CA PHE A 254 -3.91 -4.20 2.21
C PHE A 254 -3.81 -5.44 1.30
N GLY A 255 -3.79 -5.26 -0.02
CA GLY A 255 -3.83 -6.38 -0.98
C GLY A 255 -5.20 -7.06 -1.02
N ALA A 256 -5.30 -8.24 -1.63
CA ALA A 256 -6.58 -8.94 -1.83
C ALA A 256 -6.42 -10.47 -1.85
N GLY A 257 -7.54 -11.20 -1.85
CA GLY A 257 -7.55 -12.66 -1.86
C GLY A 257 -6.91 -13.30 -0.64
N ARG A 258 -6.44 -14.55 -0.77
CA ARG A 258 -5.82 -15.33 0.33
C ARG A 258 -4.52 -14.74 0.90
N ARG A 259 -3.95 -13.71 0.26
CA ARG A 259 -2.74 -13.02 0.74
C ARG A 259 -3.03 -11.59 1.16
N VAL A 260 -4.30 -11.25 1.41
CA VAL A 260 -4.69 -10.00 2.07
C VAL A 260 -3.93 -9.85 3.39
N CYS A 261 -3.59 -8.61 3.75
CA CYS A 261 -2.73 -8.30 4.89
C CYS A 261 -3.26 -8.92 6.19
N PRO A 262 -2.51 -9.83 6.84
CA PRO A 262 -2.93 -10.42 8.11
C PRO A 262 -2.91 -9.39 9.26
N GLY A 263 -2.16 -8.30 9.11
CA GLY A 263 -2.05 -7.22 10.10
C GLY A 263 -3.10 -6.13 9.96
N PHE A 264 -4.13 -6.30 9.12
CA PHE A 264 -5.14 -5.28 8.84
C PHE A 264 -5.78 -4.71 10.11
N HIS A 265 -6.34 -5.57 10.97
CA HIS A 265 -7.01 -5.11 12.18
C HIS A 265 -6.04 -4.37 13.11
N ILE A 266 -4.81 -4.85 13.29
CA ILE A 266 -3.81 -4.14 14.12
C ILE A 266 -3.53 -2.75 13.52
N ALA A 267 -3.42 -2.65 12.20
CA ALA A 267 -3.17 -1.40 11.51
C ALA A 267 -4.34 -0.42 11.59
N GLU A 268 -5.57 -0.85 11.29
CA GLU A 268 -6.74 0.02 11.36
C GLU A 268 -6.95 0.54 12.79
N ARG A 269 -6.87 -0.34 13.79
CA ARG A 269 -7.05 0.06 15.19
C ARG A 269 -5.96 1.02 15.67
N GLY A 270 -4.70 0.72 15.33
CA GLY A 270 -3.57 1.58 15.66
C GLY A 270 -3.67 2.95 14.99
N LEU A 271 -4.03 2.99 13.71
CA LEU A 271 -4.22 4.22 12.95
C LEU A 271 -5.39 5.04 13.49
N PHE A 272 -6.51 4.41 13.84
CA PHE A 272 -7.65 5.10 14.44
C PHE A 272 -7.26 5.82 15.74
N ILE A 273 -6.60 5.11 16.67
CA ILE A 273 -6.15 5.70 17.94
C ILE A 273 -5.11 6.80 17.72
N ALA A 274 -4.14 6.57 16.84
CA ALA A 274 -3.10 7.55 16.55
C ALA A 274 -3.68 8.82 15.89
N ILE A 275 -4.50 8.67 14.85
CA ILE A 275 -5.11 9.79 14.11
C ILE A 275 -6.06 10.58 15.01
N SER A 276 -6.96 9.91 15.73
CA SER A 276 -7.90 10.59 16.64
C SER A 276 -7.16 11.39 17.71
N ARG A 277 -6.13 10.81 18.35
CA ARG A 277 -5.32 11.51 19.37
C ARG A 277 -4.49 12.64 18.79
N LEU A 278 -3.93 12.47 17.59
CA LEU A 278 -3.19 13.54 16.92
C LEU A 278 -4.09 14.73 16.59
N LEU A 279 -5.31 14.49 16.11
CA LEU A 279 -6.30 15.54 15.81
C LEU A 279 -6.88 16.18 17.07
N TRP A 280 -7.06 15.40 18.14
CA TRP A 280 -7.44 15.92 19.44
C TRP A 280 -6.35 16.82 20.05
N ALA A 281 -5.08 16.46 19.87
CA ALA A 281 -3.95 17.11 20.51
C ALA A 281 -3.41 18.33 19.74
N PHE A 282 -3.35 18.23 18.41
CA PHE A 282 -2.55 19.14 17.58
C PHE A 282 -3.34 19.72 16.41
N SER A 283 -2.89 20.91 15.98
CA SER A 283 -3.22 21.49 14.69
C SER A 283 -1.99 21.45 13.78
N PHE A 284 -2.19 20.95 12.57
CA PHE A 284 -1.20 20.86 11.51
C PHE A 284 -1.42 22.00 10.50
N SER A 285 -0.34 22.69 10.13
CA SER A 285 -0.40 23.82 9.19
C SER A 285 0.85 23.92 8.32
N ARG A 286 0.72 24.66 7.21
CA ARG A 286 1.83 24.88 6.27
C ARG A 286 2.92 25.74 6.91
N LYS A 287 4.18 25.40 6.63
CA LYS A 287 5.32 26.24 7.00
C LYS A 287 5.46 27.41 6.03
N LEU A 288 5.78 28.58 6.56
CA LEU A 288 6.09 29.77 5.80
C LEU A 288 7.61 29.96 5.69
N ASP A 289 8.07 30.57 4.60
CA ASP A 289 9.46 31.03 4.46
C ASP A 289 9.70 32.34 5.24
N ASN A 290 10.94 32.85 5.19
CA ASN A 290 11.32 34.10 5.88
C ASN A 290 10.58 35.34 5.34
N ALA A 291 9.99 35.27 4.14
CA ALA A 291 9.22 36.33 3.52
C ALA A 291 7.70 36.18 3.76
N GLY A 292 7.27 35.15 4.52
CA GLY A 292 5.87 34.88 4.82
C GLY A 292 5.12 34.08 3.74
N ASN A 293 5.80 33.60 2.69
CA ASN A 293 5.17 32.80 1.65
C ASN A 293 5.07 31.32 2.06
N ILE A 294 4.03 30.64 1.59
CA ILE A 294 3.86 29.20 1.82
C ILE A 294 4.98 28.43 1.12
N ILE A 295 5.69 27.59 1.87
CA ILE A 295 6.66 26.66 1.28
C ILE A 295 5.86 25.58 0.52
N PRO A 296 6.13 25.37 -0.79
CA PRO A 296 5.40 24.41 -1.59
C PRO A 296 5.67 22.97 -1.11
N ILE A 297 4.62 22.17 -1.11
CA ILE A 297 4.68 20.73 -0.82
C ILE A 297 4.13 20.02 -2.06
N ASP A 298 4.96 19.20 -2.69
CA ASP A 298 4.47 18.28 -3.72
C ASP A 298 3.56 17.25 -3.05
N ARG A 299 2.28 17.25 -3.44
CA ARG A 299 1.25 16.36 -2.90
C ARG A 299 1.60 14.89 -3.07
N ASP A 300 2.07 14.49 -4.25
CA ASP A 300 2.17 13.08 -4.62
C ASP A 300 3.61 12.53 -4.54
N ALA A 301 4.60 13.37 -4.21
CA ALA A 301 5.97 12.94 -4.00
C ALA A 301 6.12 11.92 -2.85
N VAL A 302 6.66 10.74 -3.20
CA VAL A 302 6.99 9.64 -2.30
C VAL A 302 8.42 9.15 -2.49
N THR A 303 8.97 8.46 -1.50
CA THR A 303 10.30 7.84 -1.60
C THR A 303 10.29 6.67 -2.59
N PRO A 304 11.42 6.36 -3.28
CA PRO A 304 11.53 5.14 -4.08
C PRO A 304 11.36 3.85 -3.24
N GLY A 305 10.86 2.78 -3.86
CA GLY A 305 10.74 1.44 -3.26
C GLY A 305 9.34 0.82 -3.38
N PHE A 306 9.21 -0.47 -3.05
CA PHE A 306 7.91 -1.17 -3.04
C PHE A 306 7.02 -0.74 -1.87
N ILE A 307 7.64 -0.42 -0.73
CA ILE A 307 7.00 0.28 0.38
C ILE A 307 7.54 1.71 0.41
N VAL A 308 6.63 2.67 0.25
CA VAL A 308 6.93 4.08 0.15
C VAL A 308 6.44 4.87 1.36
N ARG A 309 6.95 6.08 1.50
CA ARG A 309 6.43 7.11 2.40
C ARG A 309 6.48 8.46 1.69
N PRO A 310 5.78 9.50 2.18
CA PRO A 310 5.95 10.85 1.65
C PRO A 310 7.43 11.27 1.69
N VAL A 311 7.91 11.96 0.65
CA VAL A 311 9.20 12.67 0.74
C VAL A 311 9.13 13.66 1.90
N PRO A 312 10.21 13.87 2.68
CA PRO A 312 10.20 14.82 3.78
C PRO A 312 9.64 16.19 3.37
N TYR A 313 8.69 16.70 4.16
CA TYR A 313 8.02 17.97 3.91
C TYR A 313 7.98 18.80 5.20
N PRO A 314 8.04 20.14 5.11
CA PRO A 314 7.96 20.99 6.28
C PRO A 314 6.52 21.08 6.81
N ALA A 315 6.37 21.00 8.12
CA ALA A 315 5.09 21.11 8.81
C ALA A 315 5.23 22.01 10.05
N VAL A 316 4.17 22.73 10.39
CA VAL A 316 4.03 23.40 11.69
C VAL A 316 2.98 22.64 12.49
N ILE A 317 3.42 22.05 13.60
CA ILE A 317 2.60 21.26 14.52
C ILE A 317 2.53 22.02 15.84
N LYS A 318 1.33 22.40 16.26
CA LYS A 318 1.11 23.14 17.52
C LYS A 318 0.03 22.43 18.34
N PRO A 319 0.16 22.37 19.67
CA PRO A 319 -0.96 21.95 20.51
C PRO A 319 -2.19 22.82 20.24
N ARG A 320 -3.39 22.21 20.27
CA ARG A 320 -4.64 22.94 20.04
C ARG A 320 -4.93 23.94 21.16
N ASP A 321 -4.65 23.54 22.40
CA ASP A 321 -4.82 24.36 23.59
C ASP A 321 -3.88 23.90 24.72
N GLN A 322 -3.84 24.68 25.81
CA GLN A 322 -2.97 24.41 26.96
C GLN A 322 -3.47 23.24 27.82
N GLY A 323 -4.78 22.96 27.83
CA GLY A 323 -5.38 21.85 28.57
C GLY A 323 -4.98 20.52 27.96
N SER A 324 -5.20 20.34 26.65
CA SER A 324 -4.72 19.16 25.93
C SER A 324 -3.21 18.99 26.03
N ALA A 325 -2.44 20.08 25.94
CA ALA A 325 -0.99 20.03 26.12
C ALA A 325 -0.56 19.55 27.52
N LYS A 326 -1.31 19.91 28.57
CA LYS A 326 -1.08 19.43 29.93
C LYS A 326 -1.35 17.93 30.03
N ILE A 327 -2.51 17.48 29.57
CA ILE A 327 -2.91 16.06 29.60
C ILE A 327 -1.87 15.19 28.87
N ILE A 328 -1.43 15.59 27.68
CA ILE A 328 -0.42 14.83 26.91
C ILE A 328 0.90 14.68 27.70
N ARG A 329 1.37 15.76 28.35
CA ARG A 329 2.60 15.71 29.15
C ARG A 329 2.45 14.83 30.38
N GLU A 330 1.29 14.89 31.03
CA GLU A 330 0.98 14.05 32.19
C GLU A 330 0.89 12.57 31.78
N THR A 331 0.18 12.26 30.69
CA THR A 331 0.10 10.90 30.13
C THR A 331 1.48 10.37 29.74
N TRP A 332 2.33 11.18 29.10
CA TRP A 332 3.69 10.77 28.76
C TRP A 332 4.51 10.47 30.01
N LYS A 333 4.45 11.35 31.02
CA LYS A 333 5.16 11.16 32.28
C LYS A 333 4.73 9.87 33.00
N GLU A 334 3.44 9.55 32.96
CA GLU A 334 2.92 8.30 33.51
C GLU A 334 3.39 7.08 32.70
N ALA A 335 3.34 7.17 31.37
CA ALA A 335 3.77 6.09 30.47
C ALA A 335 5.24 5.74 30.68
N GLN A 336 6.11 6.72 30.93
CA GLN A 336 7.54 6.51 31.20
C GLN A 336 7.80 5.57 32.40
N ASN A 337 6.89 5.50 33.38
CA ASN A 337 7.02 4.55 34.50
C ASN A 337 6.88 3.09 34.07
N SER A 338 6.41 2.85 32.86
CA SER A 338 6.20 1.51 32.28
C SER A 338 7.19 1.21 31.15
N LEU A 339 8.17 2.08 30.91
CA LEU A 339 9.16 1.94 29.84
C LEU A 339 10.55 1.70 30.42
N ASP A 340 11.34 0.89 29.72
CA ASP A 340 12.77 0.74 29.98
C ASP A 340 13.59 1.91 29.39
N ALA A 341 14.93 1.85 29.54
CA ALA A 341 15.84 2.89 29.04
C ALA A 341 15.85 3.01 27.50
N ASP A 342 15.43 1.96 26.79
CA ASP A 342 15.33 1.92 25.33
C ASP A 342 13.94 2.33 24.82
N GLY A 343 13.00 2.61 25.74
CA GLY A 343 11.63 3.01 25.45
C GLY A 343 10.68 1.85 25.12
N ASN A 344 11.05 0.61 25.45
CA ASN A 344 10.16 -0.55 25.34
C ASN A 344 9.35 -0.73 26.62
N PHE A 345 8.15 -1.32 26.51
CA PHE A 345 7.36 -1.67 27.69
C PHE A 345 8.09 -2.72 28.55
N THR A 346 8.13 -2.49 29.87
CA THR A 346 8.77 -3.42 30.81
C THR A 346 7.97 -4.70 30.99
N GLU A 347 8.62 -5.78 31.45
CA GLU A 347 7.91 -7.03 31.77
C GLU A 347 6.81 -6.81 32.83
N GLU A 348 7.09 -5.96 33.82
CA GLU A 348 6.13 -5.59 34.87
C GLU A 348 4.87 -4.92 34.30
N PHE A 349 5.01 -4.14 33.21
CA PHE A 349 3.85 -3.60 32.49
C PHE A 349 3.00 -4.73 31.91
N PHE A 350 3.62 -5.72 31.24
CA PHE A 350 2.88 -6.84 30.65
C PHE A 350 2.19 -7.69 31.71
N GLU A 351 2.87 -7.97 32.83
CA GLU A 351 2.28 -8.68 33.96
C GLU A 351 1.07 -7.92 34.53
N ARG A 352 1.22 -6.62 34.76
CA ARG A 352 0.14 -5.78 35.29
C ARG A 352 -1.06 -5.71 34.35
N VAL A 353 -0.85 -5.59 33.04
CA VAL A 353 -1.92 -5.37 32.06
C VAL A 353 -2.60 -6.67 31.62
N PHE A 354 -1.84 -7.75 31.41
CA PHE A 354 -2.33 -8.98 30.81
C PHE A 354 -2.49 -10.13 31.81
N VAL A 355 -1.66 -10.21 32.85
CA VAL A 355 -1.71 -11.32 33.83
C VAL A 355 -2.67 -11.02 34.99
N SER A 356 -2.84 -9.77 35.39
CA SER A 356 -3.82 -9.42 36.45
C SER A 356 -5.29 -9.66 36.03
N LYS A 357 -5.59 -9.58 34.73
CA LYS A 357 -6.95 -9.74 34.19
C LYS A 357 -7.42 -11.20 34.05
N THR A 358 -6.52 -12.18 34.15
CA THR A 358 -6.86 -13.62 34.06
C THR A 358 -7.23 -14.25 35.41
N LYS A 359 -7.19 -13.48 36.51
CA LYS A 359 -7.43 -13.96 37.88
C LYS A 359 -8.78 -13.57 38.50
N ASN A 360 -9.71 -12.99 37.75
CA ASN A 360 -11.11 -12.85 38.18
C ASN A 360 -12.01 -13.77 37.35
N PRO A 361 -12.48 -14.90 37.90
CA PRO A 361 -13.46 -15.77 37.25
C PRO A 361 -14.85 -15.13 37.10
#